data_AF-A0A806JE33-F1
#
_entry.id   AF-A0A806JE33-F1
#
_cell.length_a   1.000
_cell.length_b   1.000
_cell.length_c   1.000
_cell.angle_alpha   90.00
_cell.angle_beta   90.00
_cell.angle_gamma   90.00
#
_symmetry.space_group_name_H-M   'P 1'
#
loop_
_entity.id
_entity.type
_entity.pdbx_description
1 polymer ?
#
loop_
_entity_poly.entity_id
_entity_poly.type
_entity_poly.pdbx_seq_one_letter_code
_entity_poly.pdbx_strand_id
1 'polypeptide(L)'
;MTKKFHIEAIQKWESQEFENTSFDMSHLNAHELIIHSKKMDYKLVVTYGLHCFTKNDSPFSLPILVKDSSGDTRQFDVERYLASKELKNILFSEDILGQLRFYKSDQKRYFTIHKMNNFTRAC
;
A
#
# COMPACT_ATOMS: atom_id res chain seq x y z
N MET A 1 10.01 -19.15 0.68
CA MET A 1 11.13 -18.22 0.44
C MET A 1 10.56 -16.94 -0.17
N THR A 2 10.66 -15.80 0.53
CA THR A 2 10.17 -14.51 0.04
C THR A 2 11.07 -13.96 -1.06
N LYS A 3 10.50 -13.66 -2.24
CA LYS A 3 11.17 -12.90 -3.31
C LYS A 3 11.72 -11.60 -2.72
N LYS A 4 13.01 -11.30 -2.97
CA LYS A 4 13.61 -10.00 -2.70
C LYS A 4 13.61 -9.20 -3.99
N PHE A 5 12.92 -8.08 -4.01
CA PHE A 5 12.88 -7.17 -5.15
C PHE A 5 14.10 -6.24 -5.13
N HIS A 6 14.57 -5.82 -6.30
CA HIS A 6 15.68 -4.88 -6.41
C HIS A 6 15.17 -3.43 -6.32
N ILE A 7 14.67 -3.06 -5.14
CA ILE A 7 14.10 -1.74 -4.82
C ILE A 7 14.56 -1.29 -3.43
N GLU A 8 14.64 0.03 -3.22
CA GLU A 8 15.11 0.64 -1.96
C GLU A 8 14.01 0.77 -0.88
N ALA A 9 12.73 0.60 -1.27
CA ALA A 9 11.60 0.66 -0.36
C ALA A 9 11.55 -0.57 0.57
N ILE A 10 10.91 -0.40 1.74
CA ILE A 10 10.65 -1.49 2.68
C ILE A 10 9.81 -2.57 1.99
N GLN A 11 10.30 -3.80 2.06
CA GLN A 11 9.65 -4.95 1.43
C GLN A 11 8.88 -5.83 2.41
N LYS A 12 9.19 -5.70 3.71
CA LYS A 12 8.54 -6.45 4.77
C LYS A 12 8.28 -5.52 5.94
N TRP A 13 7.04 -5.51 6.41
CA TRP A 13 6.68 -4.83 7.64
C TRP A 13 6.57 -5.87 8.74
N GLU A 14 7.23 -5.62 9.86
CA GLU A 14 7.13 -6.45 11.06
C GLU A 14 5.76 -6.25 11.71
N SER A 15 5.19 -7.33 12.26
CA SER A 15 3.98 -7.24 13.08
C SER A 15 4.22 -6.34 14.28
N GLN A 16 3.17 -5.66 14.73
CA GLN A 16 3.22 -4.82 15.93
C GLN A 16 2.46 -5.50 17.06
N GLU A 17 2.87 -5.28 18.31
CA GLU A 17 2.19 -5.86 19.48
C GLU A 17 1.91 -4.77 20.52
N PHE A 18 0.69 -4.78 21.06
CA PHE A 18 0.28 -3.85 22.12
C PHE A 18 -0.82 -4.47 22.97
N GLU A 19 -0.66 -4.45 24.30
CA GLU A 19 -1.66 -4.96 25.25
C GLU A 19 -2.23 -6.34 24.89
N ASN A 20 -1.35 -7.30 24.60
CA ASN A 20 -1.70 -8.67 24.16
C ASN A 20 -2.45 -8.77 22.82
N THR A 21 -2.55 -7.68 22.06
CA THR A 21 -3.07 -7.66 20.70
C THR A 21 -1.92 -7.66 19.71
N SER A 22 -1.94 -8.61 18.78
CA SER A 22 -0.99 -8.67 17.66
C SER A 22 -1.61 -8.10 16.39
N PHE A 23 -0.92 -7.16 15.77
CA PHE A 23 -1.28 -6.53 14.51
C PHE A 23 -0.40 -7.10 13.41
N ASP A 24 -0.93 -8.08 12.67
CA ASP A 24 -0.25 -8.66 11.51
C ASP A 24 -0.16 -7.61 10.39
N MET A 25 1.07 -7.32 9.97
CA MET A 25 1.42 -6.35 8.93
C MET A 25 1.72 -7.01 7.58
N SER A 26 1.56 -8.33 7.47
CA SER A 26 1.95 -9.09 6.29
C SER A 26 1.21 -8.70 5.01
N HIS A 27 0.00 -8.12 5.11
CA HIS A 27 -0.75 -7.59 3.96
C HIS A 27 -0.08 -6.38 3.30
N LEU A 28 0.84 -5.71 4.01
CA LEU A 28 1.63 -4.59 3.51
C LEU A 28 3.00 -5.03 2.99
N ASN A 29 3.28 -6.33 2.94
CA ASN A 29 4.53 -6.81 2.34
C ASN A 29 4.55 -6.50 0.84
N ALA A 30 5.75 -6.21 0.35
CA ALA A 30 5.96 -5.98 -1.07
C ALA A 30 5.56 -7.22 -1.86
N HIS A 31 4.88 -6.99 -2.98
CA HIS A 31 4.39 -8.05 -3.84
C HIS A 31 4.39 -7.63 -5.30
N GLU A 32 4.33 -8.61 -6.18
CA GLU A 32 4.27 -8.41 -7.61
C GLU A 32 2.81 -8.32 -8.04
N LEU A 33 2.52 -7.37 -8.93
CA LEU A 33 1.27 -7.29 -9.68
C LEU A 33 1.60 -7.49 -11.15
N ILE A 34 0.82 -8.35 -11.81
CA ILE A 34 0.87 -8.53 -13.25
C ILE A 34 -0.37 -7.88 -13.85
N ILE A 35 -0.17 -6.93 -14.75
CA ILE A 35 -1.23 -6.29 -15.52
C ILE A 35 -1.15 -6.84 -16.93
N HIS A 36 -2.20 -7.54 -17.34
CA HIS A 36 -2.33 -8.07 -18.69
C HIS A 36 -2.79 -6.96 -19.64
N SER A 37 -2.08 -6.79 -20.75
CA SER A 37 -2.51 -5.91 -21.84
C SER A 37 -2.48 -6.65 -23.17
N LYS A 38 -3.19 -6.13 -24.17
CA LYS A 38 -3.24 -6.74 -25.51
C LYS A 38 -1.88 -6.90 -26.18
N LYS A 39 -0.88 -6.09 -25.82
CA LYS A 39 0.44 -6.08 -26.45
C LYS A 39 1.51 -6.79 -25.62
N MET A 40 1.41 -6.72 -24.30
CA MET A 40 2.35 -7.35 -23.37
C MET A 40 1.84 -7.30 -21.92
N ASP A 41 2.40 -8.16 -21.08
CA ASP A 41 2.19 -8.11 -19.63
C ASP A 41 3.16 -7.13 -18.97
N TYR A 42 2.64 -6.30 -18.07
CA TYR A 42 3.43 -5.41 -17.23
C TYR A 42 3.56 -5.99 -15.83
N LYS A 43 4.79 -6.14 -15.35
CA LYS A 43 5.07 -6.55 -13.97
C LYS A 43 5.45 -5.33 -13.14
N LEU A 44 4.66 -5.07 -12.11
CA LEU A 44 4.91 -4.00 -11.15
C LEU A 44 5.26 -4.60 -9.80
N VAL A 45 6.15 -3.94 -9.07
CA VAL A 45 6.38 -4.24 -7.65
C VAL A 45 5.66 -3.17 -6.85
N VAL A 46 4.75 -3.60 -5.98
CA VAL A 46 3.98 -2.75 -5.09
C VAL A 46 4.67 -2.71 -3.74
N THR A 47 4.82 -1.51 -3.18
CA THR A 47 5.29 -1.30 -1.82
C THR A 47 4.39 -0.30 -1.12
N TYR A 48 4.33 -0.39 0.20
CA TYR A 48 3.51 0.49 1.04
C TYR A 48 4.41 1.30 1.96
N GLY A 49 4.12 2.60 2.05
CA GLY A 49 4.85 3.53 2.90
C GLY A 49 4.24 3.65 4.29
N LEU A 50 4.99 4.31 5.19
CA LEU A 50 4.64 4.51 6.60
C LEU A 50 3.22 5.09 6.77
N HIS A 51 2.84 6.04 5.91
CA HIS A 51 1.54 6.72 5.97
C HIS A 51 0.32 5.82 5.79
N CYS A 52 0.48 4.61 5.25
CA CYS A 52 -0.63 3.69 5.02
C CYS A 52 -1.28 3.20 6.32
N PHE A 53 -0.52 3.17 7.43
CA PHE A 53 -0.96 2.58 8.70
C PHE A 53 -0.51 3.38 9.94
N THR A 54 0.12 4.54 9.74
CA THR A 54 0.57 5.43 10.82
C THR A 54 -0.06 6.81 10.72
N LYS A 55 -0.25 7.44 11.88
CA LYS A 55 -0.69 8.83 12.04
C LYS A 55 -0.23 9.30 13.41
N ASN A 56 0.38 10.47 13.48
CA ASN A 56 0.71 11.09 14.76
C ASN A 56 -0.51 11.84 15.30
N ASP A 57 -0.62 11.89 16.62
CA ASP A 57 -1.61 12.71 17.35
C ASP A 57 -3.07 12.37 16.98
N SER A 58 -3.34 11.10 16.68
CA SER A 58 -4.69 10.57 16.45
C SER A 58 -5.24 9.95 17.74
N PRO A 59 -6.56 10.01 18.00
CA PRO A 59 -7.16 9.28 19.11
C PRO A 59 -7.02 7.76 19.00
N PHE A 60 -6.68 7.25 17.80
CA PHE A 60 -6.45 5.83 17.53
C PHE A 60 -4.96 5.46 17.46
N SER A 61 -4.07 6.41 17.76
CA SER A 61 -2.63 6.17 17.80
C SER A 61 -2.25 5.40 19.06
N LEU A 62 -1.49 4.33 18.89
CA LEU A 62 -0.84 3.62 19.96
C LEU A 62 0.56 4.20 20.22
N PRO A 63 1.12 4.06 21.42
CA PRO A 63 2.48 4.49 21.74
C PRO A 63 3.54 3.53 21.15
N ILE A 64 3.32 3.06 19.94
CA ILE A 64 4.24 2.23 19.15
C ILE A 64 4.82 3.10 18.05
N LEU A 65 6.14 3.24 18.02
CA LEU A 65 6.82 4.01 16.98
C LEU A 65 7.30 3.08 15.87
N VAL A 66 6.84 3.34 14.65
CA VAL A 66 7.26 2.62 13.45
C VAL A 66 8.15 3.54 12.61
N LYS A 67 9.24 2.99 12.10
CA LYS A 67 10.24 3.71 11.31
C LYS A 67 10.31 3.18 9.89
N ASP A 68 10.48 4.07 8.91
CA ASP A 68 10.71 3.70 7.51
C ASP A 68 12.21 3.64 7.13
N SER A 69 12.51 3.38 5.85
CA SER A 69 13.89 3.35 5.36
C SER A 69 14.53 4.74 5.20
N SER A 70 13.74 5.81 5.14
CA SER A 70 14.23 7.19 5.09
C SER A 70 14.60 7.74 6.45
N GLY A 71 14.11 7.10 7.52
CA GLY A 71 14.32 7.50 8.90
C GLY A 71 13.11 8.20 9.53
N ASP A 72 12.04 8.42 8.77
CA ASP A 72 10.78 8.95 9.31
C ASP A 72 10.20 7.98 10.33
N THR A 73 9.70 8.52 11.44
CA THR A 73 9.18 7.77 12.57
C THR A 73 7.81 8.29 12.94
N ARG A 74 6.81 7.41 13.02
CA ARG A 74 5.42 7.77 13.31
C ARG A 74 4.76 6.79 14.25
N GLN A 75 3.71 7.26 14.92
CA GLN A 75 2.87 6.41 15.76
C GLN A 75 2.01 5.48 14.91
N PHE A 76 1.97 4.20 15.32
CA PHE A 76 1.04 3.23 14.77
C PHE A 76 -0.40 3.66 15.05
N ASP A 77 -1.26 3.68 14.03
CA ASP A 77 -2.65 4.10 14.17
C ASP A 77 -3.57 2.92 13.80
N VAL A 78 -4.42 2.52 14.74
CA VAL A 78 -5.25 1.32 14.61
C VAL A 78 -6.28 1.48 13.49
N GLU A 79 -6.88 2.66 13.35
CA GLU A 79 -7.89 2.93 12.32
C GLU A 79 -7.26 2.84 10.92
N ARG A 80 -6.08 3.45 10.74
CA ARG A 80 -5.33 3.36 9.48
C ARG A 80 -4.85 1.96 9.22
N TYR A 81 -4.38 1.24 10.22
CA TYR A 81 -4.04 -0.18 10.08
C TYR A 81 -5.22 -0.98 9.55
N LEU A 82 -6.41 -0.83 10.13
CA LEU A 82 -7.62 -1.52 9.67
C LEU A 82 -7.99 -1.12 8.25
N ALA A 83 -7.98 0.18 7.94
CA ALA A 83 -8.24 0.68 6.59
C ALA A 83 -7.21 0.17 5.56
N SER A 84 -5.95 -0.02 5.98
CA SER A 84 -4.86 -0.46 5.11
C SER A 84 -5.08 -1.88 4.57
N LYS A 85 -5.86 -2.72 5.26
CA LYS A 85 -6.22 -4.08 4.82
C LYS A 85 -6.99 -4.08 3.50
N GLU A 86 -7.74 -3.01 3.23
CA GLU A 86 -8.51 -2.85 1.99
C GLU A 86 -7.68 -2.34 0.81
N LEU A 87 -6.45 -1.85 1.02
CA LEU A 87 -5.63 -1.28 -0.06
C LEU A 87 -5.41 -2.27 -1.20
N LYS A 88 -5.18 -3.54 -0.88
CA LYS A 88 -5.01 -4.59 -1.88
C LYS A 88 -6.29 -4.77 -2.73
N ASN A 89 -7.45 -4.76 -2.09
CA ASN A 89 -8.74 -4.88 -2.77
C ASN A 89 -9.04 -3.66 -3.65
N ILE A 90 -8.69 -2.46 -3.18
CA ILE A 90 -8.88 -1.20 -3.92
C ILE A 90 -7.94 -1.11 -5.12
N LEU A 91 -6.69 -1.57 -4.99
CA LEU A 91 -5.70 -1.43 -6.06
C LEU A 91 -5.80 -2.54 -7.11
N PHE A 92 -6.26 -3.73 -6.73
CA PHE A 92 -6.12 -4.94 -7.55
C PHE A 92 -7.42 -5.71 -7.77
N SER A 93 -8.60 -5.13 -7.55
CA SER A 93 -9.81 -5.77 -8.05
C SER A 93 -9.79 -5.82 -9.58
N GLU A 94 -10.25 -6.93 -10.16
CA GLU A 94 -10.27 -7.12 -11.62
C GLU A 94 -11.05 -6.01 -12.32
N ASP A 95 -12.15 -5.57 -11.71
CA ASP A 95 -12.96 -4.44 -12.17
C ASP A 95 -12.14 -3.14 -12.29
N ILE A 96 -11.24 -2.90 -11.34
CA ILE A 96 -10.39 -1.70 -11.32
C ILE A 96 -9.25 -1.84 -12.32
N LEU A 97 -8.54 -2.98 -12.32
CA LEU A 97 -7.42 -3.21 -13.24
C LEU A 97 -7.84 -3.16 -14.71
N GLY A 98 -9.05 -3.61 -15.04
CA GLY A 98 -9.61 -3.50 -16.39
C GLY A 98 -9.95 -2.07 -16.83
N GLN A 99 -10.15 -1.14 -15.88
CA GLN A 99 -10.52 0.25 -16.14
C GLN A 99 -9.34 1.22 -16.07
N LEU A 100 -8.25 0.84 -15.39
CA LEU A 100 -7.09 1.71 -15.21
C LEU A 100 -6.27 1.84 -16.49
N ARG A 101 -5.93 3.09 -16.82
CA ARG A 101 -4.96 3.40 -17.89
C ARG A 101 -3.59 3.61 -17.28
N PHE A 102 -2.64 2.76 -17.65
CA PHE A 102 -1.25 2.88 -17.23
C PHE A 102 -0.48 3.71 -18.25
N TYR A 103 0.09 4.81 -17.79
CA TYR A 103 0.96 5.66 -18.59
C TYR A 103 2.39 5.51 -18.07
N LYS A 104 3.32 5.13 -18.95
CA LYS A 104 4.75 5.23 -18.65
C LYS A 104 5.15 6.69 -18.82
N SER A 105 5.62 7.33 -17.76
CA SER A 105 6.22 8.66 -17.85
C SER A 105 7.74 8.52 -18.03
N ASP A 106 8.30 9.23 -19.01
CA ASP A 106 9.75 9.20 -19.27
C ASP A 106 10.56 9.95 -18.21
N GLN A 107 9.89 10.71 -17.33
CA GLN A 107 10.54 11.58 -16.36
C GLN A 107 10.55 11.04 -14.92
N LYS A 108 9.74 10.01 -14.60
CA LYS A 108 9.59 9.51 -13.21
C LYS A 108 9.43 7.99 -13.17
N ARG A 109 10.06 7.35 -12.18
CA ARG A 109 10.04 5.89 -11.95
C ARG A 109 8.83 5.40 -11.15
N TYR A 110 7.72 6.14 -11.15
CA TYR A 110 6.49 5.74 -10.47
C TYR A 110 5.29 5.88 -11.40
N PHE A 111 4.26 5.07 -11.16
CA PHE A 111 2.97 5.16 -11.84
C PHE A 111 1.98 5.88 -10.93
N THR A 112 1.18 6.78 -11.50
CA THR A 112 0.06 7.39 -10.78
C THR A 112 -1.23 6.73 -11.24
N ILE A 113 -1.93 6.10 -10.31
CA ILE A 113 -3.26 5.55 -10.54
C ILE A 113 -4.27 6.66 -10.21
N HIS A 114 -4.92 7.20 -11.24
CA HIS A 114 -6.03 8.13 -11.06
C HIS A 114 -7.34 7.34 -11.00
N LYS A 115 -7.85 7.12 -9.78
CA LYS A 115 -9.24 6.69 -9.60
C LYS A 115 -10.11 7.94 -9.57
N MET A 116 -10.84 8.20 -10.65
CA MET A 116 -11.99 9.10 -10.58
C MET A 116 -13.10 8.34 -9.84
N ASN A 117 -13.33 8.66 -8.57
CA ASN A 117 -14.56 8.22 -7.93
C ASN A 117 -15.70 8.93 -8.66
N ASN A 118 -16.45 8.22 -9.51
CA ASN A 118 -17.78 8.66 -9.90
C ASN A 118 -18.72 8.48 -8.70
N PHE A 119 -18.56 9.31 -7.67
CA PHE A 119 -19.64 9.58 -6.72
C PHE A 119 -20.64 10.57 -7.36
N THR A 120 -21.10 10.27 -8.58
CA THR A 120 -22.42 10.76 -9.00
C THR A 120 -23.42 9.77 -8.42
N ARG A 121 -23.93 10.06 -7.21
CA ARG A 121 -25.25 9.54 -6.84
C ARG A 121 -26.23 10.11 -7.86
N ALA A 122 -26.57 9.32 -8.86
CA ALA A 122 -27.86 9.46 -9.49
C ALA A 122 -28.89 8.89 -8.51
N CYS A 123 -29.99 9.62 -8.35
CA CYS A 123 -31.11 9.49 -7.40
C CYS A 123 -30.98 10.38 -6.15
#